data_AF-A0A814UYI2-F1
#
_entry.id   AF-A0A814UYI2-F1
#
_cell.length_a   1.000
_cell.length_b   1.000
_cell.length_c   1.000
_cell.angle_alpha   90.00
_cell.angle_beta   90.00
_cell.angle_gamma   90.00
#
_symmetry.space_group_name_H-M   'P 1'
#
loop_
_entity.id
_entity.type
_entity.pdbx_description
1 polymer ?
#
loop_
_entity_poly.entity_id
_entity_poly.type
_entity_poly.pdbx_seq_one_letter_code
_entity_poly.pdbx_strand_id
1 'polypeptide(L)'
;MPSHTSSSSYTSKNSNSDSGGKSQNRHRRHVRLEEQNNHYRRNYRPFTIPSSFYNIVHVHRFTSIDTISTLINHFESCYRYSIDTESDRLTNELSLIQVHSIPQHLPSFIVLVELNHLPASDTVLFEKIKLLFCFLFRLGNIIFSWGSMHTELAPVIHINLFTWPSLALVINLQDAFPGWYSRAQPFCKVCRPVQLSTTFMSSNSSCTCSNNSPYVNQGEKWSLQNAIRYTANLFLDKSATRRT
;
A
#
# COMPACT_ATOMS: atom_id res chain seq x y z
N MET A 1 -14.48 58.06 46.42
CA MET A 1 -14.58 58.64 45.06
C MET A 1 -13.32 59.45 44.82
N PRO A 2 -12.62 59.38 43.67
CA PRO A 2 -12.88 58.72 42.36
C PRO A 2 -12.12 57.37 42.24
N SER A 3 -12.53 56.28 41.59
CA SER A 3 -13.00 56.00 40.21
C SER A 3 -11.94 56.16 39.11
N HIS A 4 -11.14 55.11 38.87
CA HIS A 4 -10.66 54.77 37.52
C HIS A 4 -10.56 53.25 37.36
N THR A 5 -11.49 52.75 36.54
CA THR A 5 -11.59 51.42 35.97
C THR A 5 -10.56 51.23 34.86
N SER A 6 -9.71 50.22 34.98
CA SER A 6 -8.90 49.70 33.87
C SER A 6 -9.43 48.33 33.47
N SER A 7 -10.16 48.34 32.35
CA SER A 7 -10.80 47.23 31.67
C SER A 7 -9.74 46.32 31.04
N SER A 8 -9.52 45.13 31.61
CA SER A 8 -8.74 44.08 30.97
C SER A 8 -9.63 43.32 30.00
N SER A 9 -9.45 43.59 28.70
CA SER A 9 -10.10 42.91 27.59
C SER A 9 -9.58 41.47 27.48
N TYR A 10 -10.32 40.51 28.04
CA TYR A 10 -10.17 39.10 27.71
C TYR A 10 -10.68 38.87 26.27
N THR A 11 -9.76 38.78 25.32
CA THR A 11 -10.07 38.26 23.99
C THR A 11 -10.08 36.73 24.06
N SER A 12 -11.27 36.18 24.24
CA SER A 12 -11.58 34.77 23.98
C SER A 12 -11.26 34.45 22.52
N LYS A 13 -10.17 33.72 22.27
CA LYS A 13 -9.93 33.09 20.97
C LYS A 13 -10.89 31.91 20.84
N ASN A 14 -11.99 32.16 20.15
CA ASN A 14 -12.91 31.16 19.63
C ASN A 14 -12.13 30.12 18.79
N SER A 15 -11.86 28.97 19.39
CA SER A 15 -11.44 27.75 18.70
C SER A 15 -12.68 26.96 18.30
N ASN A 16 -13.32 27.33 17.19
CA ASN A 16 -14.43 26.55 16.63
C ASN A 16 -14.66 26.89 15.14
N SER A 17 -13.83 26.35 14.24
CA SER A 17 -14.14 26.37 12.79
C SER A 17 -13.28 25.46 11.89
N ASP A 18 -12.59 24.43 12.40
CA ASP A 18 -11.67 23.63 11.55
C ASP A 18 -12.07 22.14 11.36
N SER A 19 -13.21 21.72 11.93
CA SER A 19 -13.74 20.35 11.81
C SER A 19 -14.66 20.15 10.59
N GLY A 20 -15.40 21.19 10.18
CA GLY A 20 -16.35 21.12 9.05
C GLY A 20 -15.68 21.01 7.67
N GLY A 21 -14.58 21.73 7.44
CA GLY A 21 -13.86 21.72 6.16
C GLY A 21 -13.15 20.40 5.87
N LYS A 22 -12.60 19.74 6.90
CA LYS A 22 -11.96 18.43 6.79
C LYS A 22 -12.97 17.33 6.45
N SER A 23 -14.18 17.39 7.02
CA SER A 23 -15.26 16.43 6.75
C SER A 23 -15.79 16.52 5.31
N GLN A 24 -16.06 17.73 4.81
CA GLN A 24 -16.53 17.91 3.44
C GLN A 24 -15.49 17.51 2.38
N ASN A 25 -14.22 17.79 2.62
CA ASN A 25 -13.13 17.38 1.73
C ASN A 25 -12.94 15.85 1.70
N ARG A 26 -13.16 15.17 2.84
CA ARG A 26 -13.14 13.69 2.92
C ARG A 26 -14.28 13.07 2.11
N HIS A 27 -15.50 13.58 2.26
CA HIS A 27 -16.66 13.08 1.51
C HIS A 27 -16.46 13.23 0.00
N ARG A 28 -16.02 14.41 -0.46
CA ARG A 28 -15.72 14.64 -1.89
C ARG A 28 -14.64 13.71 -2.44
N ARG A 29 -13.57 13.47 -1.68
CA ARG A 29 -12.52 12.51 -2.07
C ARG A 29 -13.08 11.10 -2.23
N HIS A 30 -13.95 10.69 -1.31
CA HIS A 30 -14.55 9.36 -1.31
C HIS A 30 -15.49 9.13 -2.50
N VAL A 31 -16.35 10.09 -2.81
CA VAL A 31 -17.21 10.07 -4.00
C VAL A 31 -16.38 9.92 -5.27
N ARG A 32 -15.30 10.69 -5.41
CA ARG A 32 -14.39 10.58 -6.58
C ARG A 32 -13.74 9.21 -6.70
N LEU A 33 -13.28 8.62 -5.58
CA LEU A 33 -12.68 7.29 -5.58
C LEU A 33 -13.70 6.21 -5.96
N GLU A 34 -14.95 6.37 -5.54
CA GLU A 34 -16.04 5.45 -5.88
C GLU A 34 -16.44 5.55 -7.36
N GLU A 35 -16.57 6.77 -7.89
CA GLU A 35 -16.78 7.03 -9.31
C GLU A 35 -15.66 6.43 -10.16
N GLN A 36 -14.40 6.61 -9.74
CA GLN A 36 -13.24 6.01 -10.40
C GLN A 36 -13.30 4.48 -10.38
N ASN A 37 -13.61 3.87 -9.23
CA ASN A 37 -13.74 2.42 -9.11
C ASN A 37 -14.86 1.88 -10.02
N ASN A 38 -16.01 2.56 -10.06
CA ASN A 38 -17.13 2.21 -10.93
C ASN A 38 -16.79 2.36 -12.41
N HIS A 39 -16.05 3.42 -12.78
CA HIS A 39 -15.55 3.59 -14.13
C HIS A 39 -14.62 2.43 -14.52
N TYR A 40 -13.68 2.02 -13.65
CA TYR A 40 -12.79 0.90 -13.97
C TYR A 40 -13.50 -0.44 -14.06
N ARG A 41 -14.43 -0.72 -13.14
CA ARG A 41 -15.25 -1.95 -13.18
C ARG A 41 -15.98 -2.13 -14.52
N ARG A 42 -16.46 -1.04 -15.13
CA ARG A 42 -17.18 -1.10 -16.41
C ARG A 42 -16.29 -1.29 -17.62
N ASN A 43 -15.02 -0.87 -17.54
CA ASN A 43 -14.14 -0.76 -18.72
C ASN A 43 -13.01 -1.80 -18.76
N TYR A 44 -12.76 -2.53 -17.67
CA TYR A 44 -11.64 -3.45 -17.55
C TYR A 44 -12.07 -4.77 -16.92
N ARG A 45 -11.42 -5.87 -17.32
CA ARG A 45 -11.64 -7.18 -16.69
C ARG A 45 -11.07 -7.19 -15.27
N PRO A 46 -11.74 -7.87 -14.31
CA PRO A 46 -11.23 -7.96 -12.95
C PRO A 46 -9.89 -8.71 -12.94
N PHE A 47 -8.99 -8.26 -12.07
CA PHE A 47 -7.78 -8.99 -11.74
C PHE A 47 -8.16 -10.18 -10.86
N THR A 48 -7.94 -11.39 -11.37
CA THR A 48 -8.23 -12.64 -10.66
C THR A 48 -7.03 -13.56 -10.72
N ILE A 49 -6.76 -14.25 -9.61
CA ILE A 49 -5.76 -15.32 -9.52
C ILE A 49 -6.53 -16.62 -9.21
N PRO A 50 -6.28 -17.72 -9.92
CA PRO A 50 -6.87 -19.02 -9.58
C PRO A 50 -6.57 -19.41 -8.13
N SER A 51 -7.60 -19.85 -7.40
CA SER A 51 -7.48 -20.26 -6.00
C SER A 51 -6.55 -21.47 -5.81
N SER A 52 -6.31 -22.27 -6.85
CA SER A 52 -5.34 -23.38 -6.81
C SER A 52 -3.89 -22.93 -6.60
N PHE A 53 -3.58 -21.64 -6.77
CA PHE A 53 -2.22 -21.11 -6.63
C PHE A 53 -1.91 -20.54 -5.25
N TYR A 54 -2.91 -20.41 -4.37
CA TYR A 54 -2.70 -19.84 -3.05
C TYR A 54 -3.66 -20.38 -2.00
N ASN A 55 -3.18 -20.42 -0.75
CA ASN A 55 -3.99 -20.68 0.43
C ASN A 55 -4.16 -19.39 1.23
N ILE A 56 -5.39 -19.06 1.62
CA ILE A 56 -5.65 -17.96 2.55
C ILE A 56 -5.67 -18.52 3.98
N VAL A 57 -4.93 -17.90 4.88
CA VAL A 57 -4.93 -18.25 6.30
C VAL A 57 -5.17 -17.00 7.13
N HIS A 58 -6.24 -17.01 7.93
CA HIS A 58 -6.52 -15.97 8.92
C HIS A 58 -5.81 -16.32 10.24
N VAL A 59 -4.97 -15.40 10.72
CA VAL A 59 -4.24 -15.51 11.98
C VAL A 59 -4.93 -14.63 13.01
N HIS A 60 -5.47 -15.28 14.04
CA HIS A 60 -6.22 -14.69 15.14
C HIS A 60 -6.08 -15.56 16.41
N ARG A 61 -6.71 -15.16 17.51
CA ARG A 61 -6.63 -15.80 18.83
C ARG A 61 -7.08 -17.27 18.92
N PHE A 62 -7.74 -17.79 17.88
CA PHE A 62 -8.20 -19.18 17.80
C PHE A 62 -7.47 -19.99 16.70
N THR A 63 -6.46 -19.40 16.06
CA THR A 63 -5.62 -20.15 15.12
C THR A 63 -4.93 -21.29 15.86
N SER A 64 -5.02 -22.50 15.33
CA SER A 64 -4.39 -23.67 15.96
C SER A 64 -2.87 -23.59 15.90
N ILE A 65 -2.22 -24.25 16.86
CA ILE A 65 -0.76 -24.37 16.91
C ILE A 65 -0.20 -25.07 15.66
N ASP A 66 -0.94 -26.03 15.10
CA ASP A 66 -0.52 -26.75 13.89
C ASP A 66 -0.56 -25.85 12.65
N THR A 67 -1.60 -25.03 12.51
CA THR A 67 -1.72 -24.07 11.40
C THR A 67 -0.58 -23.05 11.43
N ILE A 68 -0.31 -22.43 12.59
CA ILE A 68 0.79 -21.46 12.68
C ILE A 68 2.15 -22.14 12.50
N SER A 69 2.34 -23.38 12.96
CA SER A 69 3.59 -24.13 12.76
C SER A 69 3.80 -24.50 11.28
N THR A 70 2.73 -24.81 10.55
CA THR A 70 2.78 -25.00 9.09
C THR A 70 3.21 -23.72 8.37
N LEU A 71 2.66 -22.57 8.77
CA LEU A 71 3.08 -21.28 8.22
C LEU A 71 4.54 -20.96 8.53
N ILE A 72 5.01 -21.24 9.75
CA ILE A 72 6.41 -21.04 10.15
C ILE A 72 7.34 -21.85 9.25
N ASN A 73 7.07 -23.15 9.06
CA ASN A 73 7.87 -24.01 8.19
C ASN A 73 7.89 -23.50 6.73
N HIS A 74 6.76 -23.00 6.24
CA HIS A 74 6.69 -22.38 4.91
C HIS A 74 7.57 -21.12 4.83
N PHE A 75 7.45 -20.21 5.80
CA PHE A 75 8.20 -18.95 5.85
C PHE A 75 9.70 -19.17 6.09
N GLU A 76 10.08 -20.25 6.74
CA GLU A 76 11.47 -20.64 6.90
C GLU A 76 12.13 -21.00 5.55
N SER A 77 11.38 -21.60 4.63
CA SER A 77 11.88 -21.97 3.29
C SER A 77 11.71 -20.87 2.23
N CYS A 78 10.82 -19.90 2.47
CA CYS A 78 10.55 -18.81 1.55
C CYS A 78 11.42 -17.57 1.86
N TYR A 79 11.77 -16.79 0.83
CA TYR A 79 12.63 -15.61 0.96
C TYR A 79 12.09 -14.38 0.21
N ARG A 80 10.91 -14.48 -0.41
CA ARG A 80 10.26 -13.36 -1.11
C ARG A 80 8.83 -13.22 -0.64
N TYR A 81 8.44 -11.98 -0.34
CA TYR A 81 7.12 -11.67 0.20
C TYR A 81 6.61 -10.36 -0.37
N SER A 82 5.30 -10.19 -0.44
CA SER A 82 4.70 -8.87 -0.50
C SER A 82 3.87 -8.62 0.76
N ILE A 83 3.92 -7.40 1.26
CA ILE A 83 3.11 -6.95 2.39
C ILE A 83 2.20 -5.82 1.92
N ASP A 84 0.95 -5.90 2.35
CA ASP A 84 -0.03 -4.82 2.27
C ASP A 84 -0.68 -4.62 3.64
N THR A 85 -1.18 -3.42 3.89
CA THR A 85 -1.81 -3.09 5.16
C THR A 85 -3.16 -2.41 4.95
N GLU A 86 -4.09 -2.70 5.85
CA GLU A 86 -5.40 -2.05 5.85
C GLU A 86 -5.66 -1.42 7.21
N SER A 87 -6.13 -0.17 7.19
CA SER A 87 -6.53 0.56 8.39
C SER A 87 -8.04 0.46 8.59
N ASP A 88 -8.46 0.41 9.86
CA ASP A 88 -9.86 0.58 10.21
C ASP A 88 -10.36 1.94 9.72
N ARG A 89 -11.58 1.97 9.19
CA ARG A 89 -12.11 3.17 8.53
C ARG A 89 -12.55 4.25 9.50
N LEU A 90 -12.97 3.85 10.70
CA LEU A 90 -13.51 4.73 11.71
C LEU A 90 -12.38 5.32 12.55
N THR A 91 -11.44 4.48 12.99
CA THR A 91 -10.33 4.89 13.85
C THR A 91 -9.10 5.33 13.05
N ASN A 92 -8.97 4.91 11.79
CA ASN A 92 -7.76 5.09 10.97
C ASN A 92 -6.51 4.45 11.62
N GLU A 93 -6.72 3.46 12.47
CA GLU A 93 -5.65 2.65 13.05
C GLU A 93 -5.40 1.44 12.17
N LEU A 94 -4.15 0.99 12.10
CA LEU A 94 -3.81 -0.24 11.39
C LEU A 94 -4.56 -1.41 12.01
N SER A 95 -5.34 -2.14 11.20
CA SER A 95 -6.20 -3.24 11.69
C SER A 95 -5.81 -4.59 11.12
N LEU A 96 -5.20 -4.62 9.93
CA LEU A 96 -4.85 -5.85 9.23
C LEU A 96 -3.47 -5.71 8.56
N ILE A 97 -2.62 -6.72 8.78
CA ILE A 97 -1.41 -6.94 8.00
C ILE A 97 -1.66 -8.13 7.07
N GLN A 98 -1.47 -7.93 5.78
CA GLN A 98 -1.58 -8.98 4.77
C GLN A 98 -0.19 -9.33 4.27
N VAL A 99 0.18 -10.61 4.36
CA VAL A 99 1.46 -11.11 3.88
C VAL A 99 1.22 -12.15 2.81
N HIS A 100 1.68 -11.91 1.60
CA HIS A 100 1.69 -12.90 0.53
C HIS A 100 3.11 -13.44 0.35
N SER A 101 3.26 -14.76 0.47
CA SER A 101 4.53 -15.43 0.19
C SER A 101 4.68 -15.69 -1.31
N ILE A 102 5.90 -15.55 -1.81
CA ILE A 102 6.24 -15.74 -3.22
C ILE A 102 7.27 -16.88 -3.31
N PRO A 103 6.84 -18.14 -3.10
CA PRO A 103 7.74 -19.28 -3.08
C PRO A 103 8.23 -19.64 -4.49
N GLN A 104 9.30 -20.44 -4.56
CA GLN A 104 9.75 -21.03 -5.83
C GLN A 104 8.76 -22.09 -6.37
N HIS A 105 8.05 -22.76 -5.46
CA HIS A 105 7.08 -23.79 -5.78
C HIS A 105 5.75 -23.49 -5.10
N LEU A 106 4.66 -23.71 -5.83
CA LEU A 106 3.30 -23.51 -5.33
C LEU A 106 2.87 -24.63 -4.36
N PRO A 107 1.88 -24.38 -3.49
CA PRO A 107 1.07 -23.16 -3.38
C PRO A 107 1.76 -22.02 -2.62
N SER A 108 1.34 -20.79 -2.91
CA SER A 108 1.65 -19.63 -2.07
C SER A 108 0.70 -19.51 -0.88
N PHE A 109 1.05 -18.73 0.12
CA PHE A 109 0.19 -18.39 1.25
C PHE A 109 -0.10 -16.89 1.28
N ILE A 110 -1.37 -16.54 1.45
CA ILE A 110 -1.86 -15.22 1.83
C ILE A 110 -2.24 -15.29 3.30
N VAL A 111 -1.40 -14.73 4.16
CA VAL A 111 -1.60 -14.70 5.60
C VAL A 111 -2.22 -13.37 5.99
N LEU A 112 -3.37 -13.42 6.65
CA LEU A 112 -4.14 -12.26 7.09
C LEU A 112 -4.06 -12.17 8.61
N VAL A 113 -3.36 -11.16 9.13
CA VAL A 113 -3.14 -10.97 10.57
C VAL A 113 -3.98 -9.80 11.06
N GLU A 114 -5.11 -10.11 11.70
CA GLU A 114 -6.02 -9.11 12.26
C GLU A 114 -5.55 -8.68 13.65
N LEU A 115 -5.06 -7.44 13.77
CA LEU A 115 -4.35 -6.98 14.97
C LEU A 115 -5.24 -6.92 16.22
N ASN A 116 -6.51 -6.55 16.05
CA ASN A 116 -7.51 -6.51 17.12
C ASN A 116 -7.94 -7.90 17.60
N HIS A 117 -7.54 -8.96 16.89
CA HIS A 117 -7.91 -10.34 17.17
C HIS A 117 -6.72 -11.22 17.51
N LEU A 118 -5.56 -10.63 17.79
CA LEU A 118 -4.39 -11.36 18.27
C LEU A 118 -4.65 -12.02 19.64
N PRO A 119 -4.00 -13.16 19.92
CA PRO A 119 -4.00 -13.73 21.26
C PRO A 119 -3.23 -12.84 22.26
N ALA A 120 -3.43 -13.08 23.55
CA ALA A 120 -2.68 -12.38 24.60
C ALA A 120 -1.17 -12.65 24.50
N SER A 121 -0.37 -11.66 24.88
CA SER A 121 1.09 -11.64 24.65
C SER A 121 1.88 -12.71 25.41
N ASP A 122 1.30 -13.28 26.46
CA ASP A 122 1.87 -14.34 27.29
C ASP A 122 1.55 -15.75 26.76
N THR A 123 0.81 -15.87 25.66
CA THR A 123 0.40 -17.17 25.11
C THR A 123 1.44 -17.77 24.17
N VAL A 124 1.48 -19.10 24.13
CA VAL A 124 2.31 -19.86 23.17
C VAL A 124 1.97 -19.52 21.72
N LEU A 125 0.69 -19.27 21.43
CA LEU A 125 0.26 -18.88 20.08
C LEU A 125 0.85 -17.52 19.69
N PHE A 126 0.85 -16.53 20.59
CA PHE A 126 1.45 -15.22 20.33
C PHE A 126 2.95 -15.32 20.03
N GLU A 127 3.69 -16.10 20.81
CA GLU A 127 5.12 -16.32 20.57
C GLU A 127 5.39 -17.01 19.22
N LYS A 128 4.51 -17.93 18.78
CA LYS A 128 4.60 -18.51 17.43
C LYS A 128 4.28 -17.50 16.33
N ILE A 129 3.31 -16.61 16.54
CA ILE A 129 3.04 -15.51 15.60
C ILE A 129 4.25 -14.58 15.51
N LYS A 130 4.87 -14.22 16.63
CA LYS A 130 6.15 -13.47 16.64
C LYS A 130 7.24 -14.19 15.87
N LEU A 131 7.40 -15.49 16.09
CA LEU A 131 8.39 -16.30 15.36
C LEU A 131 8.13 -16.28 13.84
N LEU A 132 6.88 -16.35 13.39
CA LEU A 132 6.52 -16.19 11.98
C LEU A 132 7.02 -14.84 11.42
N PHE A 133 6.81 -13.74 12.16
CA PHE A 133 7.30 -12.43 11.77
C PHE A 133 8.83 -12.31 11.84
N CYS A 134 9.50 -12.99 12.77
CA CYS A 134 10.96 -13.11 12.77
C CYS A 134 11.47 -13.75 11.48
N PHE A 135 10.81 -14.82 11.01
CA PHE A 135 11.17 -15.44 9.73
C PHE A 135 10.85 -14.53 8.53
N LEU A 136 9.78 -13.74 8.58
CA LEU A 136 9.44 -12.78 7.53
C LEU A 136 10.49 -11.67 7.39
N PHE A 137 10.91 -11.08 8.51
CA PHE A 137 11.80 -9.92 8.57
C PHE A 137 13.29 -10.25 8.75
N ARG A 138 13.69 -11.52 8.56
CA ARG A 138 15.09 -11.94 8.70
C ARG A 138 15.97 -11.42 7.55
N LEU A 139 17.27 -11.40 7.83
CA LEU A 139 18.29 -11.10 6.82
C LEU A 139 18.20 -12.06 5.63
N GLY A 140 18.36 -11.54 4.42
CA GLY A 140 18.32 -12.30 3.18
C GLY A 140 16.93 -12.41 2.54
N ASN A 141 15.86 -12.09 3.28
CA ASN A 141 14.53 -11.98 2.70
C ASN A 141 14.37 -10.66 1.93
N ILE A 142 13.49 -10.69 0.92
CA ILE A 142 13.07 -9.53 0.14
C ILE A 142 11.57 -9.34 0.33
N ILE A 143 11.17 -8.13 0.71
CA ILE A 143 9.77 -7.78 0.94
C ILE A 143 9.38 -6.62 0.03
N PHE A 144 8.32 -6.81 -0.76
CA PHE A 144 7.75 -5.80 -1.63
C PHE A 144 6.55 -5.15 -0.96
N SER A 145 6.46 -3.82 -0.99
CA SER A 145 5.28 -3.07 -0.55
C SER A 145 4.89 -2.01 -1.57
N TRP A 146 3.61 -1.61 -1.60
CA TRP A 146 3.17 -0.45 -2.37
C TRP A 146 3.07 0.78 -1.47
N GLY A 147 4.21 1.36 -1.12
CA GLY A 147 4.29 2.42 -0.13
C GLY A 147 5.42 2.21 0.86
N SER A 148 5.53 3.17 1.79
CA SER A 148 6.53 3.13 2.85
C SER A 148 6.09 2.16 3.95
N MET A 149 6.70 0.98 3.98
CA MET A 149 6.45 -0.02 5.01
C MET A 149 6.75 0.49 6.42
N HIS A 150 7.78 1.34 6.57
CA HIS A 150 8.07 1.98 7.85
C HIS A 150 6.87 2.82 8.32
N THR A 151 6.27 3.61 7.42
CA THR A 151 5.11 4.45 7.75
C THR A 151 3.88 3.62 8.06
N GLU A 152 3.65 2.54 7.31
CA GLU A 152 2.48 1.67 7.48
C GLU A 152 2.56 0.84 8.77
N LEU A 153 3.73 0.31 9.13
CA LEU A 153 3.92 -0.56 10.29
C LEU A 153 4.31 0.18 11.58
N ALA A 154 4.78 1.43 11.49
CA ALA A 154 5.15 2.23 12.67
C ALA A 154 4.09 2.26 13.79
N PRO A 155 2.77 2.39 13.49
CA PRO A 155 1.75 2.48 14.53
C PRO A 155 1.69 1.26 15.46
N VAL A 156 2.18 0.09 15.03
CA VAL A 156 1.96 -1.19 15.73
C VAL A 156 3.25 -1.83 16.27
N ILE A 157 4.36 -1.11 16.21
CA ILE A 157 5.65 -1.56 16.79
C ILE A 157 5.48 -1.88 18.28
N HIS A 158 4.66 -1.12 19.00
CA HIS A 158 4.40 -1.30 20.43
C HIS A 158 3.74 -2.64 20.79
N ILE A 159 3.13 -3.35 19.82
CA ILE A 159 2.54 -4.69 20.02
C ILE A 159 3.64 -5.76 20.17
N ASN A 160 4.90 -5.45 19.83
CA ASN A 160 6.04 -6.38 19.90
C ASN A 160 5.88 -7.65 19.05
N LEU A 161 5.12 -7.58 17.94
CA LEU A 161 5.04 -8.66 16.94
C LEU A 161 6.35 -8.86 16.16
N PHE A 162 7.06 -7.76 15.93
CA PHE A 162 8.32 -7.72 15.21
C PHE A 162 9.16 -6.54 15.72
N THR A 163 10.46 -6.57 15.40
CA THR A 163 11.38 -5.47 15.67
C THR A 163 11.59 -4.63 14.41
N TRP A 164 11.67 -3.31 14.58
CA TRP A 164 12.02 -2.38 13.50
C TRP A 164 13.27 -1.58 13.89
N PRO A 165 14.23 -1.32 12.97
CA PRO A 165 14.24 -1.68 11.55
C PRO A 165 14.33 -3.18 11.31
N SER A 166 13.65 -3.65 10.25
CA SER A 166 13.70 -5.03 9.79
C SER A 166 15.08 -5.35 9.21
N LEU A 167 15.53 -6.61 9.33
CA LEU A 167 16.76 -7.08 8.68
C LEU A 167 16.55 -7.48 7.21
N ALA A 168 15.31 -7.66 6.79
CA ALA A 168 14.96 -7.94 5.40
C ALA A 168 15.17 -6.72 4.50
N LEU A 169 15.46 -6.98 3.22
CA LEU A 169 15.48 -5.95 2.19
C LEU A 169 14.05 -5.56 1.84
N VAL A 170 13.66 -4.33 2.20
CA VAL A 170 12.33 -3.80 1.88
C VAL A 170 12.40 -2.95 0.61
N ILE A 171 11.61 -3.31 -0.40
CA ILE A 171 11.51 -2.62 -1.68
C ILE A 171 10.14 -1.95 -1.77
N ASN A 172 10.13 -0.62 -1.74
CA ASN A 172 8.94 0.17 -2.04
C ASN A 172 8.72 0.23 -3.57
N LEU A 173 7.74 -0.53 -4.05
CA LEU A 173 7.39 -0.58 -5.47
C LEU A 173 6.88 0.77 -5.99
N GLN A 174 6.26 1.59 -5.15
CA GLN A 174 5.76 2.90 -5.56
C GLN A 174 6.89 3.85 -6.00
N ASP A 175 8.06 3.75 -5.36
CA ASP A 175 9.24 4.56 -5.71
C ASP A 175 9.98 4.00 -6.93
N ALA A 176 9.96 2.67 -7.12
CA ALA A 176 10.57 2.01 -8.27
C ALA A 176 9.73 2.12 -9.55
N PHE A 177 8.41 2.26 -9.41
CA PHE A 177 7.46 2.20 -10.53
C PHE A 177 7.70 3.27 -11.61
N PRO A 178 7.95 4.56 -11.30
CA PRO A 178 8.17 5.58 -12.34
C PRO A 178 9.35 5.24 -13.25
N GLY A 179 10.46 4.74 -12.68
CA GLY A 179 11.63 4.34 -13.45
C GLY A 179 11.34 3.14 -14.37
N TRP A 180 10.58 2.16 -13.87
CA TRP A 180 10.09 1.06 -14.72
C TRP A 180 9.17 1.58 -15.83
N TYR A 181 8.22 2.44 -15.49
CA TYR A 181 7.25 3.03 -16.40
C TYR A 181 7.93 3.74 -17.57
N SER A 182 8.91 4.61 -17.30
CA SER A 182 9.67 5.31 -18.35
C SER A 182 10.40 4.36 -19.31
N ARG A 183 10.84 3.18 -18.85
CA ARG A 183 11.48 2.17 -19.70
C ARG A 183 10.47 1.31 -20.46
N ALA A 184 9.31 1.05 -19.87
CA ALA A 184 8.25 0.22 -20.44
C ALA A 184 7.39 0.97 -21.46
N GLN A 185 7.44 2.31 -21.48
CA GLN A 185 6.73 3.11 -22.47
C GLN A 185 7.15 2.69 -23.89
N PRO A 186 6.19 2.39 -24.78
CA PRO A 186 6.50 2.14 -26.17
C PRO A 186 7.15 3.40 -26.75
N PHE A 187 8.33 3.25 -27.36
CA PHE A 187 8.99 4.35 -28.05
C PHE A 187 8.02 4.96 -29.04
N CYS A 188 7.85 6.28 -28.97
CA CYS A 188 7.06 6.97 -29.96
C CYS A 188 7.72 6.79 -31.32
N LYS A 189 7.03 6.13 -32.26
CA LYS A 189 7.56 5.87 -33.62
C LYS A 189 7.99 7.16 -34.32
N VAL A 190 7.39 8.29 -33.95
CA VAL A 190 7.68 9.64 -34.49
C VAL A 190 8.92 10.28 -33.84
N CYS A 191 9.20 10.05 -32.55
CA CYS A 191 10.38 10.62 -31.87
C CYS A 191 11.58 9.67 -31.83
N ARG A 192 11.65 8.67 -32.72
CA ARG A 192 12.82 7.78 -32.75
C ARG A 192 14.07 8.65 -32.88
N PRO A 193 15.12 8.50 -32.06
CA PRO A 193 16.39 9.11 -32.38
C PRO A 193 16.80 8.48 -33.71
N VAL A 194 16.81 9.28 -34.77
CA VAL A 194 17.49 8.89 -36.01
C VAL A 194 18.92 8.63 -35.59
N GLN A 195 19.34 7.36 -35.63
CA GLN A 195 20.74 7.03 -35.44
C GLN A 195 21.55 7.90 -36.40
N LEU A 196 22.52 8.62 -35.83
CA LEU A 196 23.43 9.56 -36.47
C LEU A 196 23.55 9.37 -38.00
N SER A 197 22.88 10.22 -38.76
CA SER A 197 23.38 10.65 -40.06
C SER A 197 23.73 12.12 -39.92
N THR A 198 25.02 12.39 -39.88
CA THR A 198 25.67 13.69 -39.85
C THR A 198 25.11 14.61 -40.93
N THR A 199 24.07 15.37 -40.62
CA THR A 199 23.79 16.63 -41.31
C THR A 199 23.01 17.53 -40.38
N PHE A 200 23.64 18.65 -40.02
CA PHE A 200 23.00 19.79 -39.37
C PHE A 200 21.80 20.23 -40.21
N MET A 201 20.57 19.97 -39.74
CA MET A 201 19.43 20.84 -40.02
C MET A 201 18.53 20.89 -38.79
N SER A 202 18.50 22.09 -38.21
CA SER A 202 17.49 22.61 -37.30
C SER A 202 16.08 22.14 -37.72
N SER A 203 15.43 21.37 -36.87
CA SER A 203 13.97 21.33 -36.83
C SER A 203 13.53 21.19 -35.39
N ASN A 204 12.87 22.24 -34.89
CA ASN A 204 12.01 22.16 -33.72
C ASN A 204 10.83 21.23 -34.03
N SER A 205 11.06 19.92 -34.05
CA SER A 205 9.97 18.95 -34.03
C SER A 205 9.53 18.81 -32.58
N SER A 206 8.55 19.61 -32.15
CA SER A 206 7.84 19.37 -30.90
C SER A 206 7.11 18.03 -31.06
N CYS A 207 7.79 16.95 -30.70
CA CYS A 207 7.21 15.63 -30.78
C CYS A 207 6.17 15.49 -29.66
N THR A 208 4.90 15.73 -29.98
CA THR A 208 3.79 15.62 -29.03
C THR A 208 3.27 14.19 -29.02
N CYS A 209 4.07 13.28 -28.47
CA CYS A 209 3.53 11.97 -28.12
C CYS A 209 2.72 12.17 -26.85
N SER A 210 1.41 11.98 -26.96
CA SER A 210 0.52 12.04 -25.80
C SER A 210 1.07 11.07 -24.77
N ASN A 211 1.57 11.63 -23.67
CA ASN A 211 2.04 10.85 -22.55
C ASN A 211 0.79 10.13 -22.03
N ASN A 212 0.63 8.83 -22.32
CA ASN A 212 -0.51 8.02 -21.84
C ASN A 212 -0.40 7.76 -20.32
N SER A 213 0.28 8.67 -19.60
CA SER A 213 0.28 8.71 -18.16
C SER A 213 -1.14 8.99 -17.69
N PRO A 214 -1.66 8.22 -16.74
CA PRO A 214 -2.94 8.52 -16.12
C PRO A 214 -2.86 9.72 -15.16
N TYR A 215 -1.66 10.26 -14.95
CA TYR A 215 -1.39 11.41 -14.11
C TYR A 215 -1.09 12.64 -14.94
N VAL A 216 -1.70 13.75 -14.55
CA VAL A 216 -1.51 15.06 -15.18
C VAL A 216 -0.14 15.62 -14.80
N ASN A 217 0.31 15.37 -13.56
CA ASN A 217 1.59 15.85 -13.06
C ASN A 217 2.63 14.73 -13.04
N GLN A 218 3.82 15.00 -13.57
CA GLN A 218 4.93 14.02 -13.60
C GLN A 218 5.44 13.63 -12.21
N GLY A 219 5.18 14.45 -11.19
CA GLY A 219 5.55 14.17 -9.79
C GLY A 219 4.48 13.42 -8.97
N GLU A 220 3.33 13.09 -9.56
CA GLU A 220 2.28 12.38 -8.83
C GLU A 220 2.69 10.93 -8.56
N LYS A 221 2.54 10.50 -7.30
CA LYS A 221 2.79 9.11 -6.93
C LYS A 221 1.74 8.20 -7.57
N TRP A 222 2.21 7.10 -8.15
CA TRP A 222 1.34 6.09 -8.72
C TRP A 222 0.53 5.40 -7.62
N SER A 223 -0.78 5.27 -7.84
CA SER A 223 -1.65 4.43 -7.06
C SER A 223 -1.55 3.01 -7.59
N LEU A 224 -1.66 2.02 -6.69
CA LEU A 224 -1.58 0.60 -7.07
C LEU A 224 -2.62 0.24 -8.15
N GLN A 225 -3.83 0.80 -8.03
CA GLN A 225 -4.91 0.55 -9.00
C GLN A 225 -4.55 1.07 -10.39
N ASN A 226 -3.95 2.26 -10.49
CA ASN A 226 -3.52 2.81 -11.77
C ASN A 226 -2.32 2.04 -12.35
N ALA A 227 -1.41 1.59 -11.48
CA ALA A 227 -0.27 0.79 -11.87
C ALA A 227 -0.71 -0.56 -12.47
N ILE A 228 -1.57 -1.32 -11.78
CA ILE A 228 -2.11 -2.61 -12.28
C ILE A 228 -2.89 -2.41 -13.58
N ARG A 229 -3.74 -1.38 -13.62
CA ARG A 229 -4.48 -1.06 -14.84
C ARG A 229 -3.55 -0.80 -16.02
N TYR A 230 -2.47 -0.06 -15.81
CA TYR A 230 -1.53 0.24 -16.88
C TYR A 230 -0.71 -1.00 -17.29
N THR A 231 -0.20 -1.77 -16.32
CA THR A 231 0.72 -2.88 -16.58
C THR A 231 0.02 -4.11 -17.14
N ALA A 232 -1.18 -4.42 -16.63
CA ALA A 232 -1.89 -5.65 -16.93
C ALA A 232 -3.17 -5.45 -17.73
N ASN A 233 -3.62 -4.19 -17.91
CA ASN A 233 -4.94 -3.88 -18.48
C ASN A 233 -6.10 -4.56 -17.72
N LEU A 234 -5.93 -4.67 -16.40
CA LEU A 234 -6.87 -5.32 -15.48
C LEU A 234 -7.34 -4.35 -14.38
N PHE A 235 -8.50 -4.64 -13.82
CA PHE A 235 -9.10 -3.89 -12.73
C PHE A 235 -8.89 -4.58 -11.39
N LEU A 236 -8.19 -3.91 -10.48
CA LEU A 236 -8.18 -4.29 -9.06
C LEU A 236 -9.45 -3.73 -8.40
N ASP A 237 -10.38 -4.60 -8.02
CA ASP A 237 -11.62 -4.19 -7.36
C ASP A 237 -11.38 -3.84 -5.89
N LYS A 238 -11.58 -2.56 -5.54
CA LYS A 238 -11.47 -2.04 -4.16
C LYS A 238 -12.79 -1.95 -3.41
N SER A 239 -13.85 -2.58 -3.93
CA SER A 239 -15.15 -2.57 -3.26
C SER A 239 -15.20 -3.49 -2.04
N ALA A 240 -14.45 -4.59 -2.06
CA ALA A 240 -14.31 -5.49 -0.91
C ALA A 240 -13.50 -4.87 0.25
N THR A 241 -12.72 -3.82 -0.03
CA THR A 241 -12.09 -3.00 1.02
C THR A 241 -13.13 -2.23 1.85
N ARG A 242 -14.44 -2.30 1.51
CA ARG A 242 -15.57 -1.73 2.27
C ARG A 242 -16.37 -2.81 3.02
N ARG A 243 -16.71 -2.47 4.27
CA ARG A 243 -17.67 -3.09 5.22
C ARG A 243 -17.05 -4.02 6.25
N THR A 244 -16.40 -3.41 7.23
CA THR A 244 -16.67 -3.67 8.66
C THR A 244 -16.67 -2.32 9.36
#